data_AF-A0A0A2HWY1-F1
#
_entry.id   AF-A0A0A2HWY1-F1
#
_cell.length_a   1.000
_cell.length_b   1.000
_cell.length_c   1.000
_cell.angle_alpha   90.00
_cell.angle_beta   90.00
_cell.angle_gamma   90.00
#
_symmetry.space_group_name_H-M   'P 1'
#
loop_
_entity.id
_entity.type
_entity.pdbx_description
1 polymer ?
#
loop_
_entity_poly.entity_id
_entity_poly.type
_entity_poly.pdbx_seq_one_letter_code
_entity_poly.pdbx_strand_id
1 'polypeptide(L)'
;MQINRSHPLWKIAAALLLFLLIRQLLSYIALSSYFSATVEASFDHADVIELYYASSVTTFREQHHRSSEAFTPGVREIQQIDLADGVARKIRLDLGRQGGEVKLYGLVLKSHFGGKKTFTSRQIFDSFSPASGIRSYTLEGDHVLVRTEGIDPFIVLKGELREENAVVGTFLPIVYALTLILLLAHSSFSTFPAITDLQGKSSSIGVHLGALDGVRGVAALMVLAEHTGVLKGIGSLGVWLFFCLSGFLLAAPFIKEPARAVSPGFMATYLVRRLKRILPMYYAVLTASLMFSGKTDQFIRHILFLQGDSHLWTLPQEMFFYLVLPLVVAAIYLLLRGNRLPTVIFLLVLLVAANTYMSTRYLALYGYGKKLEPMIGIFLSGMMFSYLYHWLGTNRLFLRLDRTHVRRFCSVTGIILLVLLVVLSARLVPGWTHFDALRNPGTFGFFAGMLILLLVLANNTCLSRIISFLPLRAVGLVGFSFYLLHPTLLAFIRSEVEDYYGIRLSGLPMFILAGLATYGLAAITYTYIERPFLQSTVSATTEPLQKKQASSGSA
;
A
#
# COMPACT_ATOMS: atom_id res chain seq x y z
N MET A 1 3.89 26.58 28.49
CA MET A 1 3.27 27.68 27.72
C MET A 1 2.30 27.04 26.73
N GLN A 2 1.02 27.41 26.84
CA GLN A 2 -0.14 26.76 26.21
C GLN A 2 -0.10 26.85 24.68
N ILE A 3 -0.13 25.71 24.00
CA ILE A 3 -0.61 25.60 22.60
C ILE A 3 -1.68 24.52 22.60
N ASN A 4 -2.90 24.86 23.03
CA ASN A 4 -4.04 23.95 22.84
C ASN A 4 -5.36 24.70 22.63
N ARG A 5 -5.35 25.64 21.68
CA ARG A 5 -6.55 25.99 20.91
C ARG A 5 -6.26 25.58 19.47
N SER A 6 -6.48 24.32 19.15
CA SER A 6 -6.48 23.91 17.75
C SER A 6 -7.55 24.75 17.03
N HIS A 7 -7.16 25.61 16.10
CA HIS A 7 -8.11 26.42 15.34
C HIS A 7 -9.18 25.51 14.70
N PRO A 8 -10.48 25.83 14.83
CA PRO A 8 -11.57 25.00 14.30
C PRO A 8 -11.53 24.83 12.77
N LEU A 9 -10.75 25.67 12.08
CA LEU A 9 -10.66 25.73 10.62
C LEU A 9 -10.26 24.40 9.97
N TRP A 10 -9.31 23.64 10.54
CA TRP A 10 -8.90 22.37 9.93
C TRP A 10 -9.97 21.28 10.08
N LYS A 11 -10.75 21.30 11.18
CA LYS A 11 -11.86 20.37 11.40
C LYS A 11 -12.98 20.63 10.40
N ILE A 12 -13.28 21.90 10.17
CA ILE A 12 -14.25 22.34 9.15
C ILE A 12 -13.75 21.94 7.74
N ALA A 13 -12.47 22.17 7.45
CA ALA A 13 -11.89 21.77 6.17
C ALA A 13 -11.95 20.25 5.96
N ALA A 14 -11.65 19.45 6.98
CA ALA A 14 -11.76 17.99 6.93
C ALA A 14 -13.21 17.53 6.70
N ALA A 15 -14.18 18.15 7.38
CA ALA A 15 -15.61 17.87 7.19
C ALA A 15 -16.10 18.26 5.79
N LEU A 16 -15.65 19.39 5.25
CA LEU A 16 -15.96 19.81 3.89
C LEU A 16 -15.37 18.84 2.86
N LEU A 17 -14.13 18.39 3.06
CA LEU A 17 -13.52 17.38 2.20
C LEU A 17 -14.29 16.05 2.25
N LEU A 18 -14.70 15.60 3.44
CA LEU A 18 -15.54 14.41 3.58
C LEU A 18 -16.89 14.59 2.88
N PHE A 19 -17.53 15.75 3.03
CA PHE A 19 -18.78 16.06 2.34
C PHE A 19 -18.62 15.94 0.82
N LEU A 20 -17.60 16.56 0.25
CA LEU A 20 -17.32 16.52 -1.19
C LEU A 20 -17.04 15.08 -1.66
N LEU A 21 -16.25 14.31 -0.89
CA LEU A 21 -15.94 12.92 -1.17
C LEU A 21 -17.19 12.04 -1.18
N ILE A 22 -17.98 12.07 -0.10
CA ILE A 22 -19.21 11.25 0.01
C ILE A 22 -20.23 11.66 -1.05
N ARG A 23 -20.38 12.96 -1.31
CA ARG A 23 -21.24 13.46 -2.40
C ARG A 23 -20.80 12.92 -3.76
N GLN A 24 -19.51 12.89 -4.04
CA GLN A 24 -18.99 12.34 -5.28
C GLN A 24 -19.20 10.83 -5.37
N LEU A 25 -18.96 10.08 -4.30
CA LEU A 25 -19.18 8.63 -4.24
C LEU A 25 -20.66 8.28 -4.46
N LEU A 26 -21.57 8.95 -3.77
CA LEU A 26 -23.02 8.71 -3.93
C LEU A 26 -23.53 9.12 -5.32
N SER A 27 -22.93 10.17 -5.91
CA SER A 27 -23.17 10.54 -7.30
C SER A 27 -22.87 9.36 -8.24
N TYR A 28 -21.71 8.70 -8.09
CA TYR A 28 -21.32 7.59 -8.97
C TYR A 28 -22.03 6.28 -8.66
N ILE A 29 -22.10 5.89 -7.39
CA ILE A 29 -22.51 4.54 -7.01
C ILE A 29 -24.03 4.42 -6.86
N ALA A 30 -24.69 5.43 -6.29
CA ALA A 30 -26.12 5.38 -6.04
C ALA A 30 -26.93 6.08 -7.14
N LEU A 31 -26.60 7.34 -7.43
CA LEU A 31 -27.38 8.17 -8.38
C LEU A 31 -27.12 7.87 -9.85
N SER A 32 -26.23 6.94 -10.15
CA SER A 32 -26.00 6.42 -11.51
C SER A 32 -26.15 4.91 -11.59
N SER A 33 -26.73 4.27 -10.57
CA SER A 33 -27.08 2.86 -10.60
C SER A 33 -28.52 2.67 -11.07
N TYR A 34 -28.70 1.76 -12.02
CA TYR A 34 -29.99 1.41 -12.59
C TYR A 34 -30.17 -0.10 -12.54
N PHE A 35 -31.35 -0.56 -12.10
CA PHE A 35 -31.65 -1.98 -12.01
C PHE A 35 -32.36 -2.50 -13.26
N SER A 36 -33.01 -1.61 -14.02
CA SER A 36 -33.73 -2.00 -15.24
C SER A 36 -33.75 -0.88 -16.26
N ALA A 37 -33.60 -1.27 -17.53
CA ALA A 37 -33.97 -0.47 -18.68
C ALA A 37 -35.19 -1.09 -19.36
N THR A 38 -36.03 -0.27 -19.98
CA THR A 38 -37.15 -0.72 -20.78
C THR A 38 -37.12 0.05 -22.09
N VAL A 39 -37.13 -0.68 -23.22
CA VAL A 39 -37.09 -0.09 -24.55
C VAL A 39 -38.39 -0.43 -25.28
N GLU A 40 -39.06 0.59 -25.79
CA GLU A 40 -40.22 0.43 -26.65
C GLU A 40 -39.80 0.61 -28.10
N ALA A 41 -39.89 -0.47 -28.88
CA ALA A 41 -39.40 -0.49 -30.25
C ALA A 41 -40.24 -1.40 -31.16
N SER A 42 -40.05 -1.26 -32.46
CA SER A 42 -40.53 -2.18 -33.49
C SER A 42 -39.46 -2.37 -34.55
N PHE A 43 -39.27 -3.61 -34.99
CA PHE A 43 -38.28 -3.99 -36.01
C PHE A 43 -39.01 -4.53 -37.23
N ASP A 44 -38.44 -4.36 -38.42
CA ASP A 44 -38.92 -5.03 -39.64
C ASP A 44 -38.53 -6.52 -39.71
N HIS A 45 -37.62 -6.97 -38.83
CA HIS A 45 -37.17 -8.35 -38.69
C HIS A 45 -37.04 -8.74 -37.20
N ALA A 46 -36.71 -10.01 -36.91
CA ALA A 46 -36.53 -10.46 -35.54
C ALA A 46 -35.10 -10.18 -35.07
N ASP A 47 -34.94 -9.33 -34.07
CA ASP A 47 -33.62 -8.97 -33.52
C ASP A 47 -33.69 -8.52 -32.05
N VAL A 48 -32.55 -8.29 -31.42
CA VAL A 48 -32.42 -7.85 -30.03
C VAL A 48 -31.84 -6.45 -29.94
N ILE A 49 -32.11 -5.76 -28.84
CA ILE A 49 -31.38 -4.54 -28.47
C ILE A 49 -30.34 -4.90 -27.42
N GLU A 50 -29.08 -4.51 -27.66
CA GLU A 50 -28.03 -4.63 -26.64
C GLU A 50 -27.74 -3.27 -26.03
N LEU A 51 -27.87 -3.16 -24.72
CA LEU A 51 -27.58 -1.97 -23.95
C LEU A 51 -26.19 -2.11 -23.33
N TYR A 52 -25.24 -1.37 -23.87
CA TYR A 52 -23.91 -1.23 -23.30
C TYR A 52 -23.85 -0.02 -22.36
N TYR A 53 -23.17 -0.16 -21.23
CA TYR A 53 -23.05 0.92 -20.25
C TYR A 53 -21.68 0.97 -19.58
N ALA A 54 -21.33 2.18 -19.14
CA ALA A 54 -20.03 2.50 -18.55
C ALA A 54 -20.17 3.47 -17.37
N SER A 55 -19.30 3.32 -16.37
CA SER A 55 -19.17 4.24 -15.23
C SER A 55 -18.33 5.49 -15.54
N SER A 56 -17.53 5.43 -16.62
CA SER A 56 -16.64 6.52 -17.04
C SER A 56 -17.42 7.74 -17.54
N VAL A 57 -16.93 8.93 -17.16
CA VAL A 57 -17.54 10.21 -17.53
C VAL A 57 -17.01 10.80 -18.84
N THR A 58 -15.76 10.48 -19.19
CA THR A 58 -15.05 11.16 -20.29
C THR A 58 -15.42 10.55 -21.65
N THR A 59 -15.10 9.28 -21.87
CA THR A 59 -15.40 8.55 -23.10
C THR A 59 -16.19 7.29 -22.82
N PHE A 60 -17.06 6.90 -23.77
CA PHE A 60 -17.74 5.62 -23.70
C PHE A 60 -16.70 4.51 -23.90
N ARG A 61 -16.50 3.68 -22.87
CA ARG A 61 -15.73 2.44 -22.94
C ARG A 61 -16.67 1.31 -22.58
N GLU A 62 -16.77 0.31 -23.43
CA GLU A 62 -17.57 -0.87 -23.16
C GLU A 62 -17.03 -1.58 -21.91
N GLN A 63 -17.77 -1.48 -20.80
CA GLN A 63 -17.45 -2.17 -19.55
C GLN A 63 -18.44 -3.30 -19.30
N HIS A 64 -19.73 -3.04 -19.56
CA HIS A 64 -20.81 -4.01 -19.34
C HIS A 64 -21.83 -3.93 -20.48
N HIS A 65 -22.48 -5.05 -20.79
CA HIS A 65 -23.59 -5.13 -21.73
C HIS A 65 -24.68 -6.09 -21.23
N ARG A 66 -25.91 -5.82 -21.65
CA ARG A 66 -27.10 -6.63 -21.39
C ARG A 66 -28.02 -6.58 -22.60
N SER A 67 -28.63 -7.70 -22.95
CA SER A 67 -29.49 -7.83 -24.12
C SER A 67 -30.96 -7.91 -23.70
N SER A 68 -31.85 -7.41 -24.56
CA SER A 68 -33.28 -7.67 -24.46
C SER A 68 -33.64 -9.09 -24.92
N GLU A 69 -34.89 -9.48 -24.72
CA GLU A 69 -35.49 -10.54 -25.53
C GLU A 69 -35.64 -10.07 -27.00
N ALA A 70 -35.83 -11.01 -27.91
CA ALA A 70 -35.97 -10.71 -29.33
C ALA A 70 -37.31 -10.02 -29.61
N PHE A 71 -37.26 -8.97 -30.43
CA PHE A 71 -38.44 -8.26 -30.91
C PHE A 71 -39.13 -9.04 -32.03
N THR A 72 -40.45 -9.02 -32.03
CA THR A 72 -41.28 -9.64 -33.07
C THR A 72 -41.38 -8.71 -34.29
N PRO A 73 -41.14 -9.20 -35.52
CA PRO A 73 -41.21 -8.38 -36.73
C PRO A 73 -42.55 -7.66 -36.89
N GLY A 74 -42.52 -6.36 -37.12
CA GLY A 74 -43.69 -5.50 -37.36
C GLY A 74 -44.55 -5.20 -36.14
N VAL A 75 -44.23 -5.75 -34.96
CA VAL A 75 -44.98 -5.51 -33.72
C VAL A 75 -44.32 -4.39 -32.94
N ARG A 76 -45.12 -3.47 -32.40
CA ARG A 76 -44.67 -2.46 -31.44
C ARG A 76 -44.79 -3.06 -30.05
N GLU A 77 -43.66 -3.28 -29.38
CA GLU A 77 -43.65 -3.89 -28.07
C GLU A 77 -42.57 -3.29 -27.16
N ILE A 78 -42.68 -3.62 -25.89
CA ILE A 78 -41.86 -3.10 -24.81
C ILE A 78 -41.04 -4.26 -24.28
N GLN A 79 -39.72 -4.18 -24.42
CA GLN A 79 -38.80 -5.17 -23.89
C GLN A 79 -38.04 -4.63 -22.68
N GLN A 80 -37.87 -5.47 -21.66
CA GLN A 80 -37.14 -5.14 -20.45
C GLN A 80 -35.71 -5.72 -20.50
N ILE A 81 -34.74 -4.92 -20.08
CA ILE A 81 -33.34 -5.31 -19.93
C ILE A 81 -32.98 -5.19 -18.44
N ASP A 82 -32.52 -6.28 -17.84
CA ASP A 82 -32.05 -6.30 -16.45
C ASP A 82 -30.60 -5.82 -16.37
N LEU A 83 -30.38 -4.75 -15.59
CA LEU A 83 -29.08 -4.12 -15.42
C LEU A 83 -28.37 -4.56 -14.13
N ALA A 84 -29.03 -5.32 -13.25
CA ALA A 84 -28.47 -5.83 -12.00
C ALA A 84 -27.72 -4.76 -11.17
N ASP A 85 -28.36 -3.61 -10.97
CA ASP A 85 -27.84 -2.44 -10.26
C ASP A 85 -26.55 -1.83 -10.87
N GLY A 86 -26.32 -2.06 -12.16
CA GLY A 86 -25.16 -1.57 -12.89
C GLY A 86 -25.03 -0.04 -12.83
N VAL A 87 -23.80 0.44 -12.63
CA VAL A 87 -23.47 1.87 -12.68
C VAL A 87 -23.34 2.31 -14.15
N ALA A 88 -24.31 3.08 -14.63
CA ALA A 88 -24.38 3.58 -16.00
C ALA A 88 -24.34 5.12 -16.01
N ARG A 89 -23.14 5.68 -16.19
CA ARG A 89 -22.91 7.11 -16.46
C ARG A 89 -23.01 7.45 -17.95
N LYS A 90 -22.70 6.49 -18.81
CA LYS A 90 -22.96 6.56 -20.26
C LYS A 90 -23.59 5.26 -20.72
N ILE A 91 -24.43 5.38 -21.74
CA ILE A 91 -25.08 4.24 -22.39
C ILE A 91 -24.94 4.33 -23.91
N ARG A 92 -24.89 3.16 -24.52
CA ARG A 92 -24.95 2.91 -25.95
C ARG A 92 -26.03 1.85 -26.17
N LEU A 93 -26.88 2.08 -27.15
CA LEU A 93 -27.91 1.14 -27.59
C LEU A 93 -27.53 0.61 -28.97
N ASP A 94 -27.32 -0.69 -29.04
CA ASP A 94 -27.11 -1.42 -30.29
C ASP A 94 -28.47 -1.91 -30.76
N LEU A 95 -28.78 -1.55 -32.00
CA LEU A 95 -30.12 -1.63 -32.58
C LEU A 95 -30.24 -2.83 -33.51
N GLY A 96 -29.83 -4.00 -33.01
CA GLY A 96 -29.81 -5.25 -33.75
C GLY A 96 -28.41 -5.71 -34.12
N ARG A 97 -28.31 -6.98 -34.53
CA ARG A 97 -27.11 -7.64 -35.06
C ARG A 97 -27.08 -7.65 -36.58
N GLN A 98 -28.19 -7.28 -37.22
CA GLN A 98 -28.35 -7.23 -38.67
C GLN A 98 -28.89 -5.87 -39.12
N GLY A 99 -28.68 -5.54 -40.40
CA GLY A 99 -29.21 -4.31 -41.00
C GLY A 99 -30.72 -4.40 -41.28
N GLY A 100 -31.45 -3.31 -41.04
CA GLY A 100 -32.90 -3.22 -41.28
C GLY A 100 -33.48 -1.87 -40.82
N GLU A 101 -34.80 -1.83 -40.62
CA GLU A 101 -35.51 -0.67 -40.08
C GLU A 101 -35.93 -0.89 -38.62
N VAL A 102 -35.51 0.03 -37.75
CA VAL A 102 -35.86 0.04 -36.32
C VAL A 102 -36.62 1.32 -35.99
N LYS A 103 -37.78 1.18 -35.36
CA LYS A 103 -38.59 2.30 -34.85
C LYS A 103 -38.48 2.35 -33.34
N LEU A 104 -37.91 3.43 -32.79
CA LEU A 104 -37.77 3.65 -31.35
C LEU A 104 -38.82 4.62 -30.83
N TYR A 105 -39.67 4.18 -29.91
CA TYR A 105 -40.76 4.98 -29.34
C TYR A 105 -40.38 5.58 -27.98
N GLY A 106 -39.59 4.86 -27.18
CA GLY A 106 -39.18 5.32 -25.86
C GLY A 106 -38.14 4.44 -25.18
N LEU A 107 -37.45 5.03 -24.21
CA LEU A 107 -36.50 4.37 -23.33
C LEU A 107 -36.77 4.82 -21.89
N VAL A 108 -36.90 3.87 -20.96
CA VAL A 108 -37.07 4.16 -19.53
C VAL A 108 -35.99 3.45 -18.73
N LEU A 109 -35.25 4.19 -17.92
CA LEU A 109 -34.29 3.67 -16.96
C LEU A 109 -34.86 3.82 -15.55
N LYS A 110 -34.78 2.76 -14.74
CA LYS A 110 -35.27 2.72 -13.36
C LYS A 110 -34.12 2.54 -12.39
N SER A 111 -34.12 3.34 -11.32
CA SER A 111 -33.13 3.32 -10.23
C SER A 111 -33.81 3.10 -8.88
N HIS A 112 -33.12 2.46 -7.94
CA HIS A 112 -33.57 2.37 -6.55
C HIS A 112 -33.35 3.66 -5.75
N PHE A 113 -32.32 4.43 -6.11
CA PHE A 113 -31.89 5.62 -5.36
C PHE A 113 -32.28 6.93 -6.06
N GLY A 114 -32.61 6.87 -7.35
CA GLY A 114 -33.07 7.98 -8.16
C GLY A 114 -34.52 7.88 -8.61
N GLY A 115 -34.93 8.79 -9.48
CA GLY A 115 -36.21 8.70 -10.16
C GLY A 115 -36.17 7.73 -11.34
N LYS A 116 -37.27 7.68 -12.11
CA LYS A 116 -37.27 7.07 -13.44
C LYS A 116 -36.75 8.08 -14.47
N LYS A 117 -35.69 7.74 -15.21
CA LYS A 117 -35.28 8.51 -16.39
C LYS A 117 -36.11 8.05 -17.58
N THR A 118 -36.94 8.92 -18.13
CA THR A 118 -37.74 8.61 -19.32
C THR A 118 -37.23 9.45 -20.49
N PHE A 119 -36.97 8.79 -21.61
CA PHE A 119 -36.65 9.39 -22.90
C PHE A 119 -37.79 9.08 -23.85
N THR A 120 -38.54 10.11 -24.26
CA THR A 120 -39.48 10.03 -25.38
C THR A 120 -38.72 9.91 -26.70
N SER A 121 -39.37 9.50 -27.78
CA SER A 121 -38.77 9.49 -29.13
C SER A 121 -38.05 10.80 -29.50
N ARG A 122 -38.65 11.95 -29.20
CA ARG A 122 -37.98 13.26 -29.38
C ARG A 122 -36.72 13.39 -28.53
N GLN A 123 -36.76 13.01 -27.25
CA GLN A 123 -35.57 13.06 -26.40
C GLN A 123 -34.49 12.05 -26.81
N ILE A 124 -34.88 10.89 -27.35
CA ILE A 124 -33.94 9.94 -27.96
C ILE A 124 -33.24 10.61 -29.15
N PHE A 125 -34.01 11.21 -30.06
CA PHE A 125 -33.48 11.93 -31.21
C PHE A 125 -32.49 13.03 -30.82
N ASP A 126 -32.86 13.88 -29.86
CA ASP A 126 -32.05 15.02 -29.44
C ASP A 126 -30.81 14.58 -28.62
N SER A 127 -30.99 13.61 -27.71
CA SER A 127 -29.99 13.25 -26.70
C SER A 127 -29.07 12.13 -27.14
N PHE A 128 -29.37 11.40 -28.22
CA PHE A 128 -28.47 10.36 -28.73
C PHE A 128 -27.83 10.79 -30.05
N SER A 129 -26.59 10.34 -30.26
CA SER A 129 -25.87 10.49 -31.53
C SER A 129 -25.85 9.15 -32.25
N PRO A 130 -26.26 9.08 -33.53
CA PRO A 130 -26.01 7.91 -34.34
C PRO A 130 -24.50 7.74 -34.58
N ALA A 131 -24.04 6.49 -34.61
CA ALA A 131 -22.65 6.13 -34.80
C ALA A 131 -22.53 5.06 -35.90
N SER A 132 -21.63 4.08 -35.73
CA SER A 132 -21.35 3.09 -36.76
C SER A 132 -22.61 2.29 -37.11
N GLY A 133 -22.76 1.90 -38.37
CA GLY A 133 -23.87 1.11 -38.88
C GLY A 133 -25.22 1.83 -39.02
N ILE A 134 -25.32 3.15 -38.78
CA ILE A 134 -26.58 3.90 -38.98
C ILE A 134 -26.54 4.72 -40.27
N ARG A 135 -27.43 4.39 -41.21
CA ARG A 135 -27.59 5.07 -42.50
C ARG A 135 -28.49 6.31 -42.39
N SER A 136 -29.61 6.20 -41.68
CA SER A 136 -30.50 7.33 -41.43
C SER A 136 -31.03 7.31 -40.01
N TYR A 137 -31.16 8.49 -39.41
CA TYR A 137 -31.67 8.70 -38.06
C TYR A 137 -32.61 9.90 -38.11
N THR A 138 -33.93 9.66 -38.13
CA THR A 138 -34.95 10.70 -38.34
C THR A 138 -36.08 10.58 -37.33
N LEU A 139 -36.60 11.72 -36.86
CA LEU A 139 -37.78 11.76 -36.00
C LEU A 139 -39.04 11.83 -36.86
N GLU A 140 -39.90 10.81 -36.77
CA GLU A 140 -41.12 10.68 -37.57
C GLU A 140 -42.33 10.51 -36.64
N GLY A 141 -43.05 11.61 -36.39
CA GLY A 141 -44.24 11.60 -35.54
C GLY A 141 -43.91 11.18 -34.10
N ASP A 142 -44.31 9.96 -33.73
CA ASP A 142 -44.18 9.40 -32.38
C ASP A 142 -42.93 8.52 -32.17
N HIS A 143 -42.11 8.30 -33.19
CA HIS A 143 -40.92 7.44 -33.11
C HIS A 143 -39.69 8.03 -33.81
N VAL A 144 -38.52 7.49 -33.47
CA VAL A 144 -37.28 7.70 -34.22
C VAL A 144 -37.11 6.53 -35.18
N LEU A 145 -37.12 6.81 -36.48
CA LEU A 145 -36.81 5.82 -37.50
C LEU A 145 -35.30 5.74 -37.67
N VAL A 146 -34.75 4.56 -37.43
CA VAL A 146 -33.33 4.24 -37.60
C VAL A 146 -33.19 3.20 -38.70
N ARG A 147 -32.49 3.55 -39.78
CA ARG A 147 -32.13 2.60 -40.82
C ARG A 147 -30.69 2.16 -40.60
N THR A 148 -30.49 0.86 -40.45
CA THR A 148 -29.21 0.28 -40.08
C THR A 148 -28.60 -0.51 -41.24
N GLU A 149 -27.27 -0.51 -41.34
CA GLU A 149 -26.49 -1.27 -42.31
C GLU A 149 -25.28 -1.90 -41.62
N GLY A 150 -24.90 -3.11 -42.03
CA GLY A 150 -23.74 -3.81 -41.48
C GLY A 150 -24.04 -4.53 -40.15
N ILE A 151 -22.98 -4.71 -39.34
CA ILE A 151 -23.00 -5.44 -38.07
C ILE A 151 -22.84 -4.42 -36.93
N ASP A 152 -23.63 -4.57 -35.87
CA ASP A 152 -23.67 -3.73 -34.66
C ASP A 152 -23.95 -2.22 -34.90
N PRO A 153 -25.09 -1.85 -35.52
CA PRO A 153 -25.53 -0.47 -35.61
C PRO A 153 -25.88 0.12 -34.23
N PHE A 154 -25.38 1.31 -33.89
CA PHE A 154 -25.60 1.84 -32.53
C PHE A 154 -25.78 3.35 -32.42
N ILE A 155 -26.53 3.74 -31.39
CA ILE A 155 -26.68 5.12 -30.92
C ILE A 155 -26.06 5.30 -29.53
N VAL A 156 -25.46 6.45 -29.26
CA VAL A 156 -24.81 6.75 -27.97
C VAL A 156 -25.42 7.97 -27.32
N LEU A 157 -25.71 7.90 -26.02
CA LEU A 157 -26.22 9.04 -25.28
C LEU A 157 -25.17 10.17 -25.20
N LYS A 158 -25.58 11.39 -25.56
CA LYS A 158 -24.85 12.64 -25.37
C LYS A 158 -24.92 13.05 -23.90
N GLY A 159 -23.78 13.32 -23.28
CA GLY A 159 -23.69 13.75 -21.89
C GLY A 159 -23.61 12.58 -20.89
N GLU A 160 -24.14 12.80 -19.69
CA GLU A 160 -24.06 11.86 -18.56
C GLU A 160 -25.44 11.46 -18.03
N LEU A 161 -25.56 10.18 -17.67
CA LEU A 161 -26.67 9.64 -16.89
C LEU A 161 -26.43 9.82 -15.40
N ARG A 162 -27.26 10.66 -14.81
CA ARG A 162 -27.32 10.86 -13.38
C ARG A 162 -28.73 11.24 -12.97
N GLU A 163 -29.18 10.62 -11.89
CA GLU A 163 -30.41 10.93 -11.21
C GLU A 163 -30.24 12.04 -10.18
N GLU A 164 -31.34 12.75 -9.95
CA GLU A 164 -31.40 13.81 -8.94
C GLU A 164 -32.20 13.32 -7.73
N ASN A 165 -31.53 13.20 -6.59
CA ASN A 165 -32.18 12.94 -5.30
C ASN A 165 -31.46 13.77 -4.23
N ALA A 166 -32.14 14.76 -3.66
CA ALA A 166 -31.55 15.66 -2.67
C ALA A 166 -31.20 14.96 -1.35
N VAL A 167 -31.94 13.91 -0.97
CA VAL A 167 -31.70 13.16 0.25
C VAL A 167 -30.38 12.40 0.14
N VAL A 168 -30.22 11.64 -0.95
CA VAL A 168 -29.00 10.85 -1.20
C VAL A 168 -27.83 11.76 -1.60
N GLY A 169 -28.05 12.69 -2.53
CA GLY A 169 -27.00 13.52 -3.12
C GLY A 169 -26.49 14.68 -2.28
N THR A 170 -27.25 15.11 -1.26
CA THR A 170 -26.91 16.31 -0.46
C THR A 170 -27.10 16.09 1.04
N PHE A 171 -28.27 15.66 1.49
CA PHE A 171 -28.57 15.52 2.93
C PHE A 171 -27.68 14.46 3.60
N LEU A 172 -27.56 13.28 3.00
CA LEU A 172 -26.73 12.20 3.55
C LEU A 172 -25.24 12.59 3.66
N PRO A 173 -24.59 13.20 2.64
CA PRO A 173 -23.25 13.79 2.79
C PRO A 173 -23.13 14.81 3.94
N ILE A 174 -24.15 15.66 4.16
CA ILE A 174 -24.16 16.61 5.30
C ILE A 174 -24.15 15.86 6.62
N VAL A 175 -24.97 14.80 6.76
CA VAL A 175 -25.02 13.97 7.98
C VAL A 175 -23.64 13.37 8.28
N TYR A 176 -22.96 12.81 7.29
CA TYR A 176 -21.60 12.27 7.47
C TYR A 176 -20.59 13.36 7.88
N ALA A 177 -20.65 14.53 7.26
CA ALA A 177 -19.76 15.65 7.59
C ALA A 177 -20.01 16.18 9.00
N LEU A 178 -21.27 16.34 9.42
CA LEU A 178 -21.64 16.75 10.78
C LEU A 178 -21.20 15.70 11.82
N THR A 179 -21.38 14.42 11.51
CA THR A 179 -20.91 13.32 12.37
C THR A 179 -19.39 13.38 12.56
N LEU A 180 -18.63 13.64 11.50
CA LEU A 180 -17.18 13.85 11.60
C LEU A 180 -16.84 15.07 12.47
N ILE A 181 -17.54 16.19 12.33
CA ILE A 181 -17.33 17.37 13.18
C ILE A 181 -17.55 17.02 14.65
N LEU A 182 -18.62 16.30 14.98
CA LEU A 182 -18.91 15.87 16.36
C LEU A 182 -17.83 14.94 16.90
N LEU A 183 -17.36 13.97 16.10
CA LEU A 183 -16.26 13.08 16.48
C LEU A 183 -14.96 13.86 16.71
N LEU A 184 -14.62 14.79 15.80
CA LEU A 184 -13.43 15.63 15.91
C LEU A 184 -13.54 16.66 17.04
N ALA A 185 -14.75 17.08 17.44
CA ALA A 185 -14.95 17.99 18.57
C ALA A 185 -14.49 17.36 19.89
N HIS A 186 -14.73 16.06 20.06
CA HIS A 186 -14.38 15.31 21.28
C HIS A 186 -13.01 14.62 21.20
N SER A 187 -12.38 14.60 20.01
CA SER A 187 -11.10 13.95 19.79
C SER A 187 -9.94 14.95 19.84
N SER A 188 -8.94 14.68 20.68
CA SER A 188 -7.67 15.40 20.64
C SER A 188 -6.69 14.70 19.70
N PHE A 189 -6.53 15.22 18.48
CA PHE A 189 -5.63 14.65 17.48
C PHE A 189 -4.16 14.62 17.95
N SER A 190 -3.77 15.55 18.83
CA SER A 190 -2.43 15.57 19.44
C SER A 190 -2.18 14.36 20.36
N THR A 191 -3.24 13.71 20.84
CA THR A 191 -3.16 12.50 21.66
C THR A 191 -3.29 11.21 20.85
N PHE A 192 -3.42 11.29 19.53
CA PHE A 192 -3.51 10.10 18.69
C PHE A 192 -2.25 9.22 18.89
N PRO A 193 -2.39 7.92 19.22
CA PRO A 193 -1.27 7.09 19.66
C PRO A 193 -0.04 7.12 18.74
N ALA A 194 -0.24 7.06 17.41
CA ALA A 194 0.87 7.17 16.45
C ALA A 194 1.62 8.51 16.55
N ILE A 195 0.92 9.62 16.79
CA ILE A 195 1.52 10.95 16.95
C ILE A 195 2.28 11.02 18.28
N THR A 196 1.73 10.46 19.36
CA THR A 196 2.40 10.41 20.67
C THR A 196 3.66 9.54 20.63
N ASP A 197 3.60 8.38 19.99
CA ASP A 197 4.73 7.46 19.87
C ASP A 197 5.85 8.07 19.00
N LEU A 198 5.51 8.86 17.99
CA LEU A 198 6.48 9.58 17.15
C LEU A 198 7.36 10.54 17.97
N GLN A 199 6.82 11.11 19.04
CA GLN A 199 7.53 12.03 19.92
C GLN A 199 8.30 11.30 21.04
N GLY A 200 7.80 10.15 21.53
CA GLY A 200 8.33 9.47 22.72
C GLY A 200 9.25 8.26 22.49
N LYS A 201 9.39 7.73 21.27
CA LYS A 201 10.08 6.45 21.03
C LYS A 201 11.61 6.54 21.21
N SER A 202 12.16 5.71 22.10
CA SER A 202 13.61 5.47 22.28
C SER A 202 14.04 4.17 21.58
N SER A 203 15.25 4.13 21.01
CA SER A 203 15.78 2.92 20.35
C SER A 203 16.43 1.94 21.33
N SER A 204 16.47 0.64 21.00
CA SER A 204 17.13 -0.41 21.82
C SER A 204 18.65 -0.21 21.98
N ILE A 205 19.26 0.62 21.13
CA ILE A 205 20.68 0.98 21.21
C ILE A 205 20.92 2.05 22.30
N GLY A 206 19.86 2.67 22.85
CA GLY A 206 19.98 3.69 23.90
C GLY A 206 20.31 5.09 23.35
N VAL A 207 20.26 5.25 22.03
CA VAL A 207 20.39 6.55 21.36
C VAL A 207 19.03 6.88 20.72
N HIS A 208 18.43 8.02 21.06
CA HIS A 208 17.26 8.56 20.35
C HIS A 208 17.69 9.00 18.95
N LEU A 209 17.80 8.06 18.02
CA LEU A 209 18.09 8.35 16.62
C LEU A 209 16.79 8.33 15.85
N GLY A 210 16.11 9.49 15.80
CA GLY A 210 15.06 9.74 14.81
C GLY A 210 15.53 9.40 13.38
N ALA A 211 16.85 9.40 13.14
CA ALA A 211 17.46 8.94 11.90
C ALA A 211 17.13 7.49 11.54
N LEU A 212 17.04 6.55 12.51
CA LEU A 212 16.76 5.15 12.17
C LEU A 212 15.29 4.91 11.77
N ASP A 213 14.35 5.63 12.39
CA ASP A 213 12.97 5.66 11.92
C ASP A 213 12.90 6.38 10.56
N GLY A 214 13.66 7.45 10.38
CA GLY A 214 13.84 8.12 9.10
C GLY A 214 14.29 7.20 7.97
N VAL A 215 15.28 6.33 8.22
CA VAL A 215 15.75 5.32 7.24
C VAL A 215 14.63 4.36 6.86
N ARG A 216 13.78 3.93 7.80
CA ARG A 216 12.59 3.12 7.48
C ARG A 216 11.60 3.88 6.61
N GLY A 217 11.40 5.17 6.90
CA GLY A 217 10.57 6.04 6.08
C GLY A 217 11.08 6.14 4.66
N VAL A 218 12.38 6.41 4.48
CA VAL A 218 13.04 6.44 3.18
C VAL A 218 12.85 5.11 2.46
N ALA A 219 13.14 4.00 3.13
CA ALA A 219 12.98 2.65 2.58
C ALA A 219 11.55 2.37 2.08
N ALA A 220 10.52 2.70 2.88
CA ALA A 220 9.12 2.56 2.50
C ALA A 220 8.76 3.43 1.28
N LEU A 221 9.23 4.68 1.25
CA LEU A 221 8.96 5.59 0.15
C LEU A 221 9.69 5.18 -1.14
N MET A 222 10.87 4.56 -1.05
CA MET A 222 11.57 4.00 -2.22
C MET A 222 10.76 2.85 -2.84
N VAL A 223 10.18 1.97 -2.02
CA VAL A 223 9.29 0.89 -2.49
C VAL A 223 8.06 1.49 -3.18
N LEU A 224 7.41 2.47 -2.56
CA LEU A 224 6.25 3.15 -3.14
C LEU A 224 6.60 3.85 -4.47
N ALA A 225 7.73 4.55 -4.54
CA ALA A 225 8.19 5.26 -5.73
C ALA A 225 8.45 4.33 -6.92
N GLU A 226 8.89 3.09 -6.67
CA GLU A 226 8.98 2.07 -7.72
C GLU A 226 7.59 1.64 -8.22
N HIS A 227 6.66 1.35 -7.32
CA HIS A 227 5.34 0.82 -7.67
C HIS A 227 4.42 1.85 -8.35
N THR A 228 4.72 3.14 -8.17
CA THR A 228 4.02 4.25 -8.82
C THR A 228 4.67 4.64 -10.15
N GLY A 229 5.89 4.19 -10.42
CA GLY A 229 6.64 4.53 -11.62
C GLY A 229 7.39 5.86 -11.54
N VAL A 230 7.52 6.46 -10.36
CA VAL A 230 8.35 7.67 -10.14
C VAL A 230 9.82 7.36 -10.37
N LEU A 231 10.30 6.27 -9.78
CA LEU A 231 11.70 5.83 -9.86
C LEU A 231 11.71 4.31 -10.00
N LYS A 232 11.96 3.80 -11.21
CA LYS A 232 12.01 2.35 -11.45
C LYS A 232 13.32 1.75 -10.95
N GLY A 233 13.27 0.59 -10.31
CA GLY A 233 14.46 -0.14 -9.85
C GLY A 233 15.01 0.26 -8.49
N ILE A 234 14.32 1.08 -7.69
CA ILE A 234 14.81 1.50 -6.35
C ILE A 234 14.10 0.83 -5.17
N GLY A 235 12.99 0.13 -5.38
CA GLY A 235 12.20 -0.46 -4.31
C GLY A 235 12.91 -1.66 -3.67
N SER A 236 13.64 -2.46 -4.45
CA SER A 236 14.51 -3.52 -3.91
C SER A 236 15.57 -2.97 -2.95
N LEU A 237 16.18 -1.82 -3.27
CA LEU A 237 17.10 -1.11 -2.36
C LEU A 237 16.40 -0.68 -1.06
N GLY A 238 15.14 -0.24 -1.13
CA GLY A 238 14.31 0.00 0.05
C GLY A 238 14.13 -1.25 0.92
N VAL A 239 13.83 -2.41 0.31
CA VAL A 239 13.73 -3.69 1.03
C VAL A 239 15.06 -4.07 1.70
N TRP A 240 16.19 -3.87 1.02
CA TRP A 240 17.51 -4.14 1.59
C TRP A 240 17.82 -3.26 2.80
N LEU A 241 17.41 -1.99 2.78
CA LEU A 241 17.51 -1.11 3.95
C LEU A 241 16.69 -1.63 5.14
N PHE A 242 15.48 -2.17 4.90
CA PHE A 242 14.68 -2.80 5.96
C PHE A 242 15.38 -4.03 6.56
N PHE A 243 15.87 -4.94 5.72
CA PHE A 243 16.55 -6.16 6.17
C PHE A 243 17.85 -5.85 6.92
N CYS A 244 18.69 -4.96 6.37
CA CYS A 244 19.91 -4.51 7.04
C CYS A 244 19.59 -3.83 8.38
N LEU A 245 18.57 -2.98 8.43
CA LEU A 245 18.18 -2.32 9.68
C LEU A 245 17.65 -3.32 10.71
N SER A 246 16.94 -4.37 10.28
CA SER A 246 16.49 -5.47 11.14
C SER A 246 17.68 -6.16 11.80
N GLY A 247 18.68 -6.58 11.01
CA GLY A 247 19.92 -7.17 11.53
C GLY A 247 20.71 -6.21 12.45
N PHE A 248 20.83 -4.94 12.05
CA PHE A 248 21.56 -3.93 12.81
C PHE A 248 20.99 -3.72 14.22
N LEU A 249 19.66 -3.63 14.32
CA LEU A 249 18.96 -3.42 15.59
C LEU A 249 18.87 -4.68 16.44
N LEU A 250 18.74 -5.86 15.81
CA LEU A 250 18.62 -7.13 16.50
C LEU A 250 19.95 -7.61 17.09
N ALA A 251 21.10 -7.18 16.55
CA ALA A 251 22.40 -7.45 17.15
C ALA A 251 22.61 -6.74 18.49
N ALA A 252 22.01 -5.56 18.69
CA ALA A 252 22.33 -4.66 19.80
C ALA A 252 22.22 -5.26 21.21
N PRO A 253 21.16 -6.04 21.57
CA PRO A 253 21.07 -6.67 22.89
C PRO A 253 22.22 -7.63 23.19
N PHE A 254 22.73 -8.34 22.17
CA PHE A 254 23.82 -9.31 22.28
C PHE A 254 25.19 -8.65 22.32
N ILE A 255 25.34 -7.48 21.71
CA ILE A 255 26.56 -6.67 21.80
C ILE A 255 26.73 -6.12 23.22
N LYS A 256 25.61 -5.70 23.85
CA LYS A 256 25.61 -5.16 25.22
C LYS A 256 25.82 -6.26 26.26
N GLU A 257 25.12 -7.39 26.11
CA GLU A 257 25.20 -8.52 27.03
C GLU A 257 25.31 -9.83 26.25
N PRO A 258 26.53 -10.28 25.90
CA PRO A 258 26.75 -11.47 25.06
C PRO A 258 26.12 -12.76 25.61
N ALA A 259 26.06 -12.90 26.95
CA ALA A 259 25.47 -14.07 27.60
C ALA A 259 23.97 -14.27 27.29
N ARG A 260 23.26 -13.22 26.83
CA ARG A 260 21.87 -13.33 26.38
C ARG A 260 21.69 -14.32 25.22
N ALA A 261 22.74 -14.55 24.43
CA ALA A 261 22.71 -15.46 23.29
C ALA A 261 22.38 -16.92 23.66
N VAL A 262 22.71 -17.34 24.88
CA VAL A 262 22.49 -18.71 25.39
C VAL A 262 21.42 -18.78 26.47
N SER A 263 20.70 -17.68 26.73
CA SER A 263 19.63 -17.62 27.73
C SER A 263 18.30 -18.08 27.12
N PRO A 264 17.71 -19.22 27.55
CA PRO A 264 16.45 -19.71 26.98
C PRO A 264 15.29 -18.73 27.19
N GLY A 265 15.20 -18.13 28.39
CA GLY A 265 14.16 -17.15 28.71
C GLY A 265 14.25 -15.87 27.86
N PHE A 266 15.48 -15.40 27.58
CA PHE A 266 15.67 -14.26 26.68
C PHE A 266 15.33 -14.63 25.23
N MET A 267 15.70 -15.83 24.76
CA MET A 267 15.36 -16.31 23.41
C MET A 267 13.85 -16.45 23.21
N ALA A 268 13.12 -17.00 24.17
CA ALA A 268 11.67 -17.08 24.13
C ALA A 268 11.03 -15.67 24.06
N THR A 269 11.50 -14.75 24.90
CA THR A 269 11.06 -13.35 24.88
C THR A 269 11.37 -12.66 23.55
N TYR A 270 12.54 -12.92 22.97
CA TYR A 270 12.92 -12.43 21.65
C TYR A 270 11.93 -12.91 20.58
N LEU A 271 11.66 -14.22 20.50
CA LEU A 271 10.75 -14.80 19.51
C LEU A 271 9.33 -14.24 19.67
N VAL A 272 8.80 -14.18 20.90
CA VAL A 272 7.47 -13.59 21.16
C VAL A 272 7.41 -12.14 20.70
N ARG A 273 8.44 -11.33 20.97
CA ARG A 273 8.51 -9.93 20.51
C ARG A 273 8.60 -9.80 19.00
N ARG A 274 9.10 -10.80 18.28
CA ARG A 274 9.15 -10.83 16.82
C ARG A 274 7.79 -11.24 16.23
N LEU A 275 7.19 -12.28 16.78
CA LEU A 275 5.84 -12.73 16.38
C LEU A 275 4.80 -11.62 16.61
N LYS A 276 4.78 -10.99 17.79
CA LYS A 276 3.88 -9.86 18.09
C LYS A 276 4.09 -8.64 17.20
N ARG A 277 5.25 -8.52 16.54
CA ARG A 277 5.53 -7.43 15.60
C ARG A 277 4.97 -7.73 14.20
N ILE A 278 5.02 -8.98 13.75
CA ILE A 278 4.64 -9.36 12.38
C ILE A 278 3.19 -9.86 12.32
N LEU A 279 2.83 -10.83 13.17
CA LEU A 279 1.60 -11.60 13.02
C LEU A 279 0.32 -10.77 13.03
N PRO A 280 0.11 -9.78 13.95
CA PRO A 280 -1.19 -9.11 14.05
C PRO A 280 -1.59 -8.42 12.75
N MET A 281 -0.71 -7.56 12.22
CA MET A 281 -1.00 -6.83 10.99
C MET A 281 -0.93 -7.73 9.76
N TYR A 282 0.03 -8.68 9.71
CA TYR A 282 0.12 -9.60 8.59
C TYR A 282 -1.15 -10.43 8.43
N TYR A 283 -1.64 -11.04 9.51
CA TYR A 283 -2.87 -11.85 9.48
C TYR A 283 -4.11 -11.00 9.22
N ALA A 284 -4.15 -9.75 9.69
CA ALA A 284 -5.23 -8.81 9.33
C ALA A 284 -5.30 -8.57 7.81
N VAL A 285 -4.15 -8.28 7.17
CA VAL A 285 -4.09 -8.10 5.70
C VAL A 285 -4.43 -9.40 4.96
N LEU A 286 -3.89 -10.55 5.37
CA LEU A 286 -4.19 -11.83 4.74
C LEU A 286 -5.68 -12.17 4.81
N THR A 287 -6.30 -11.97 5.97
CA THR A 287 -7.72 -12.25 6.17
C THR A 287 -8.57 -11.36 5.27
N ALA A 288 -8.26 -10.05 5.24
CA ALA A 288 -8.97 -9.09 4.39
C ALA A 288 -8.81 -9.36 2.88
N SER A 289 -7.66 -9.88 2.44
CA SER A 289 -7.33 -10.01 1.00
C SER A 289 -7.51 -11.42 0.42
N LEU A 290 -7.26 -12.48 1.19
CA LEU A 290 -7.23 -13.85 0.68
C LEU A 290 -8.39 -14.72 1.22
N MET A 291 -8.76 -14.58 2.49
CA MET A 291 -9.84 -15.40 3.06
C MET A 291 -11.18 -15.07 2.40
N PHE A 292 -11.49 -13.78 2.22
CA PHE A 292 -12.74 -13.34 1.60
C PHE A 292 -12.74 -13.40 0.07
N SER A 293 -11.62 -13.76 -0.57
CA SER A 293 -11.54 -13.97 -2.02
C SER A 293 -11.69 -15.43 -2.44
N GLY A 294 -12.00 -16.34 -1.51
CA GLY A 294 -12.23 -17.76 -1.79
C GLY A 294 -10.98 -18.60 -2.06
N LYS A 295 -9.77 -18.04 -1.85
CA LYS A 295 -8.48 -18.69 -2.13
C LYS A 295 -7.89 -19.37 -0.89
N THR A 296 -8.61 -20.34 -0.33
CA THR A 296 -8.28 -20.97 0.96
C THR A 296 -6.90 -21.63 0.99
N ASP A 297 -6.50 -22.31 -0.09
CA ASP A 297 -5.20 -22.96 -0.20
C ASP A 297 -4.03 -21.95 -0.21
N GLN A 298 -4.22 -20.80 -0.87
CA GLN A 298 -3.24 -19.71 -0.87
C GLN A 298 -3.17 -19.09 0.52
N PHE A 299 -4.32 -18.84 1.15
CA PHE A 299 -4.41 -18.30 2.49
C PHE A 299 -3.65 -19.16 3.53
N ILE A 300 -3.86 -20.48 3.53
CA ILE A 300 -3.16 -21.41 4.44
C ILE A 300 -1.64 -21.37 4.21
N ARG A 301 -1.18 -21.38 2.95
CA ARG A 301 0.26 -21.30 2.63
C ARG A 301 0.89 -20.00 3.12
N HIS A 302 0.16 -18.88 3.07
CA HIS A 302 0.63 -17.59 3.59
C HIS A 302 0.66 -17.56 5.12
N ILE A 303 -0.37 -18.06 5.81
CA ILE A 303 -0.40 -18.12 7.29
C ILE A 303 0.80 -18.85 7.86
N LEU A 304 1.18 -19.96 7.20
CA LEU A 304 2.30 -20.81 7.60
C LEU A 304 3.66 -20.30 7.08
N PHE A 305 3.72 -19.13 6.44
CA PHE A 305 4.92 -18.57 5.81
C PHE A 305 5.59 -19.51 4.78
N LEU A 306 4.82 -20.43 4.21
CA LEU A 306 5.29 -21.34 3.14
C LEU A 306 5.34 -20.62 1.79
N GLN A 307 4.62 -19.51 1.65
CA GLN A 307 4.48 -18.71 0.44
C GLN A 307 4.31 -17.22 0.79
N GLY A 308 4.90 -16.35 -0.03
CA GLY A 308 4.62 -14.90 -0.01
C GLY A 308 4.41 -14.34 -1.40
N ASP A 309 3.16 -14.09 -1.79
CA ASP A 309 2.81 -13.52 -3.09
C ASP A 309 2.87 -11.99 -3.10
N SER A 310 3.01 -11.40 -4.29
CA SER A 310 3.22 -9.95 -4.44
C SER A 310 4.38 -9.51 -3.54
N HIS A 311 4.30 -8.34 -2.91
CA HIS A 311 5.21 -7.83 -1.89
C HIS A 311 5.38 -8.71 -0.63
N LEU A 312 4.52 -9.69 -0.36
CA LEU A 312 4.59 -10.52 0.85
C LEU A 312 5.79 -11.49 0.85
N TRP A 313 6.48 -11.65 -0.29
CA TRP A 313 7.67 -12.49 -0.43
C TRP A 313 8.79 -12.16 0.58
N THR A 314 8.81 -10.93 1.09
CA THR A 314 9.81 -10.47 2.07
C THR A 314 9.58 -11.05 3.46
N LEU A 315 8.35 -11.46 3.82
CA LEU A 315 8.06 -11.95 5.17
C LEU A 315 8.63 -13.35 5.45
N PRO A 316 8.53 -14.34 4.54
CA PRO A 316 9.25 -15.61 4.71
C PRO A 316 10.76 -15.42 4.91
N GLN A 317 11.37 -14.45 4.22
CA GLN A 317 12.79 -14.12 4.38
C GLN A 317 13.10 -13.58 5.79
N GLU A 318 12.26 -12.66 6.29
CA GLU A 318 12.42 -12.09 7.63
C GLU A 318 12.14 -13.12 8.75
N MET A 319 11.10 -13.94 8.59
CA MET A 319 10.80 -15.03 9.52
C MET A 319 11.92 -16.08 9.56
N PHE A 320 12.46 -16.45 8.39
CA PHE A 320 13.62 -17.33 8.31
C PHE A 320 14.81 -16.74 9.08
N PHE A 321 15.13 -15.45 8.87
CA PHE A 321 16.20 -14.81 9.63
C PHE A 321 15.93 -14.81 11.14
N TYR A 322 14.70 -14.60 11.59
CA TYR A 322 14.37 -14.62 13.02
C TYR A 322 14.57 -16.00 13.67
N LEU A 323 14.34 -17.07 12.91
CA LEU A 323 14.60 -18.43 13.36
C LEU A 323 16.09 -18.77 13.39
N VAL A 324 16.87 -18.24 12.43
CA VAL A 324 18.32 -18.48 12.35
C VAL A 324 19.13 -17.62 13.31
N LEU A 325 18.64 -16.41 13.66
CA LEU A 325 19.38 -15.47 14.50
C LEU A 325 19.87 -16.07 15.83
N PRO A 326 19.06 -16.80 16.62
CA PRO A 326 19.52 -17.46 17.85
C PRO A 326 20.77 -18.32 17.65
N LEU A 327 20.84 -19.06 16.55
CA LEU A 327 21.99 -19.91 16.22
C LEU A 327 23.23 -19.07 15.91
N VAL A 328 23.07 -18.00 15.13
CA VAL A 328 24.16 -17.08 14.78
C VAL A 328 24.72 -16.41 16.03
N VAL A 329 23.88 -15.88 16.91
CA VAL A 329 24.35 -15.20 18.13
C VAL A 329 24.91 -16.17 19.15
N ALA A 330 24.39 -17.39 19.25
CA ALA A 330 24.97 -18.45 20.07
C ALA A 330 26.36 -18.84 19.57
N ALA A 331 26.54 -19.03 18.25
CA ALA A 331 27.85 -19.31 17.66
C ALA A 331 28.86 -18.17 17.94
N ILE A 332 28.45 -16.92 17.77
CA ILE A 332 29.28 -15.75 18.11
C ILE A 332 29.69 -15.79 19.59
N TYR A 333 28.74 -16.06 20.49
CA TYR A 333 29.03 -16.11 21.92
C TYR A 333 29.97 -17.27 22.29
N LEU A 334 29.73 -18.48 21.76
CA LEU A 334 30.52 -19.67 22.09
C LEU A 334 31.93 -19.61 21.52
N LEU A 335 32.08 -19.16 20.26
CA LEU A 335 33.36 -19.13 19.56
C LEU A 335 34.18 -17.88 19.87
N LEU A 336 33.53 -16.71 19.95
CA LEU A 336 34.21 -15.41 20.01
C LEU A 336 34.04 -14.71 21.35
N ARG A 337 33.26 -15.28 22.28
CA ARG A 337 33.05 -14.79 23.65
C ARG A 337 32.60 -13.32 23.72
N GLY A 338 31.89 -12.84 22.70
CA GLY A 338 31.41 -11.47 22.62
C GLY A 338 32.45 -10.44 22.18
N ASN A 339 33.63 -10.87 21.73
CA ASN A 339 34.67 -9.96 21.21
C ASN A 339 34.20 -9.30 19.90
N ARG A 340 34.12 -7.97 19.91
CA ARG A 340 33.46 -7.22 18.83
C ARG A 340 34.18 -7.30 17.49
N LEU A 341 35.51 -7.14 17.46
CA LEU A 341 36.29 -7.14 16.21
C LEU A 341 36.36 -8.53 15.53
N PRO A 342 36.71 -9.62 16.24
CA PRO A 342 36.58 -10.97 15.69
C PRO A 342 35.17 -11.27 15.19
N THR A 343 34.14 -10.75 15.86
CA THR A 343 32.75 -10.90 15.43
C THR A 343 32.46 -10.19 14.11
N VAL A 344 33.01 -8.98 13.89
CA VAL A 344 32.90 -8.28 12.59
C VAL A 344 33.49 -9.14 11.48
N ILE A 345 34.69 -9.70 11.68
CA ILE A 345 35.37 -10.54 10.69
C ILE A 345 34.56 -11.83 10.45
N PHE A 346 34.09 -12.49 11.52
CA PHE A 346 33.26 -13.69 11.42
C PHE A 346 31.97 -13.42 10.64
N LEU A 347 31.28 -12.32 10.94
CA LEU A 347 30.06 -11.94 10.22
C LEU A 347 30.34 -11.57 8.76
N LEU A 348 31.48 -10.96 8.44
CA LEU A 348 31.91 -10.71 7.06
C LEU A 348 32.12 -12.03 6.31
N VAL A 349 32.82 -13.00 6.91
CA VAL A 349 33.04 -14.33 6.32
C VAL A 349 31.70 -15.04 6.11
N LEU A 350 30.80 -15.01 7.11
CA LEU A 350 29.48 -15.63 7.02
C LEU A 350 28.60 -14.94 5.97
N LEU A 351 28.67 -13.62 5.85
CA LEU A 351 27.98 -12.84 4.81
C LEU A 351 28.46 -13.21 3.42
N VAL A 352 29.78 -13.29 3.20
CA VAL A 352 30.36 -13.69 1.91
C VAL A 352 29.95 -15.12 1.59
N ALA A 353 30.11 -16.04 2.55
CA ALA A 353 29.69 -17.44 2.37
C ALA A 353 28.20 -17.57 2.06
N ALA A 354 27.33 -16.83 2.75
CA ALA A 354 25.90 -16.83 2.47
C ALA A 354 25.60 -16.32 1.04
N ASN A 355 26.21 -15.22 0.62
CA ASN A 355 25.98 -14.65 -0.72
C ASN A 355 26.57 -15.50 -1.85
N THR A 356 27.57 -16.34 -1.58
CA THR A 356 28.23 -17.18 -2.59
C THR A 356 27.62 -18.59 -2.68
N TYR A 357 27.26 -19.19 -1.55
CA TYR A 357 26.90 -20.62 -1.49
C TYR A 357 25.43 -20.90 -1.21
N MET A 358 24.67 -19.95 -0.65
CA MET A 358 23.22 -20.17 -0.49
C MET A 358 22.55 -20.14 -1.86
N SER A 359 21.81 -21.20 -2.15
CA SER A 359 21.05 -21.33 -3.38
C SER A 359 19.76 -22.08 -3.11
N THR A 360 18.81 -21.95 -4.05
CA THR A 360 17.52 -22.66 -4.00
C THR A 360 17.64 -24.20 -4.00
N ARG A 361 18.84 -24.74 -4.29
CA ARG A 361 19.14 -26.18 -4.21
C ARG A 361 19.12 -26.70 -2.76
N TYR A 362 19.62 -25.91 -1.82
CA TYR A 362 19.74 -26.33 -0.42
C TYR A 362 18.54 -25.90 0.41
N LEU A 363 18.06 -24.67 0.17
CA LEU A 363 16.90 -24.12 0.84
C LEU A 363 16.20 -23.16 -0.10
N ALA A 364 14.91 -23.40 -0.35
CA ALA A 364 14.09 -22.53 -1.18
C ALA A 364 13.00 -21.88 -0.32
N LEU A 365 12.90 -20.56 -0.39
CA LEU A 365 11.76 -19.81 0.12
C LEU A 365 10.86 -19.47 -1.06
N TYR A 366 9.55 -19.63 -0.94
CA TYR A 366 8.65 -19.41 -2.07
C TYR A 366 8.05 -17.99 -2.03
N GLY A 367 8.16 -17.26 -3.14
CA GLY A 367 7.58 -15.93 -3.24
C GLY A 367 7.45 -15.39 -4.66
N TYR A 368 6.45 -14.54 -4.88
CA TYR A 368 6.04 -14.02 -6.19
C TYR A 368 6.01 -15.09 -7.30
N GLY A 369 5.41 -16.25 -6.99
CA GLY A 369 5.26 -17.35 -7.95
C GLY A 369 6.52 -18.20 -8.20
N LYS A 370 7.65 -17.95 -7.55
CA LYS A 370 8.92 -18.67 -7.79
C LYS A 370 9.68 -19.03 -6.52
N LYS A 371 10.64 -19.96 -6.66
CA LYS A 371 11.63 -20.24 -5.60
C LYS A 371 12.63 -19.08 -5.52
N LEU A 372 12.89 -18.62 -4.31
CA LEU A 372 13.81 -17.56 -3.95
C LEU A 372 14.92 -18.11 -3.06
N GLU A 373 16.11 -17.56 -3.24
CA GLU A 373 17.26 -17.85 -2.39
C GLU A 373 17.09 -17.17 -1.02
N PRO A 374 17.59 -17.77 0.07
CA PRO A 374 17.62 -17.11 1.37
C PRO A 374 18.56 -15.89 1.35
N MET A 375 18.01 -14.72 1.63
CA MET A 375 18.75 -13.44 1.56
C MET A 375 19.39 -13.06 2.90
N ILE A 376 19.86 -14.07 3.66
CA ILE A 376 20.38 -13.90 5.02
C ILE A 376 21.61 -12.99 5.08
N GLY A 377 22.42 -12.96 4.01
CA GLY A 377 23.60 -12.09 3.91
C GLY A 377 23.27 -10.61 4.13
N ILE A 378 22.08 -10.15 3.74
CA ILE A 378 21.65 -8.76 3.94
C ILE A 378 21.45 -8.45 5.43
N PHE A 379 20.82 -9.36 6.17
CA PHE A 379 20.64 -9.19 7.62
C PHE A 379 21.98 -9.27 8.36
N LEU A 380 22.86 -10.19 7.94
CA LEU A 380 24.22 -10.31 8.49
C LEU A 380 25.04 -9.04 8.25
N SER A 381 24.87 -8.35 7.12
CA SER A 381 25.48 -7.03 6.88
C SER A 381 25.09 -6.04 7.97
N GLY A 382 23.79 -5.94 8.25
CA GLY A 382 23.26 -5.13 9.34
C GLY A 382 23.90 -5.46 10.68
N MET A 383 23.95 -6.75 11.05
CA MET A 383 24.59 -7.19 12.28
C MET A 383 26.08 -6.82 12.33
N MET A 384 26.82 -7.07 11.25
CA MET A 384 28.24 -6.78 11.13
C MET A 384 28.52 -5.30 11.39
N PHE A 385 27.77 -4.40 10.74
CA PHE A 385 27.93 -2.97 10.91
C PHE A 385 27.48 -2.48 12.29
N SER A 386 26.56 -3.17 12.97
CA SER A 386 26.20 -2.90 14.37
C SER A 386 27.34 -3.25 15.33
N TYR A 387 28.00 -4.40 15.14
CA TYR A 387 29.20 -4.76 15.90
C TYR A 387 30.35 -3.79 15.63
N LEU A 388 30.55 -3.39 14.36
CA LEU A 388 31.57 -2.41 13.98
C LEU A 388 31.32 -1.05 14.65
N TYR A 389 30.07 -0.56 14.64
CA TYR A 389 29.69 0.68 15.33
C TYR A 389 30.08 0.65 16.82
N HIS A 390 29.73 -0.43 17.54
CA HIS A 390 30.05 -0.54 18.96
C HIS A 390 31.54 -0.76 19.21
N TRP A 391 32.26 -1.44 18.31
CA TRP A 391 33.71 -1.57 18.41
C TRP A 391 34.42 -0.22 18.26
N LEU A 392 34.03 0.58 17.26
CA LEU A 392 34.53 1.94 17.05
C LEU A 392 34.32 2.82 18.30
N GLY A 393 33.17 2.68 18.96
CA GLY A 393 32.86 3.38 20.22
C GLY A 393 33.76 3.01 21.41
N THR A 394 34.52 1.91 21.33
CA THR A 394 35.50 1.49 22.35
C THR A 394 36.95 1.57 21.88
N ASN A 395 37.19 1.85 20.59
CA ASN A 395 38.53 1.86 20.03
C ASN A 395 39.26 3.17 20.40
N ARG A 396 40.40 3.06 21.10
CA ARG A 396 41.17 4.23 21.58
C ARG A 396 41.65 5.16 20.45
N LEU A 397 42.04 4.62 19.30
CA LEU A 397 42.50 5.43 18.16
C LEU A 397 41.35 6.21 17.54
N PHE A 398 40.21 5.55 17.33
CA PHE A 398 39.00 6.20 16.80
C PHE A 398 38.48 7.29 17.73
N LEU A 399 38.53 7.05 19.05
CA LEU A 399 38.11 8.03 20.05
C LEU A 399 39.03 9.26 20.16
N ARG A 400 40.27 9.20 19.64
CA ARG A 400 41.19 10.36 19.54
C ARG A 400 40.86 11.27 18.37
N LEU A 401 40.11 10.79 17.37
CA LEU A 401 39.72 11.61 16.23
C LEU A 401 38.74 12.70 16.66
N ASP A 402 38.82 13.87 16.02
CA ASP A 402 37.84 14.92 16.23
C ASP A 402 36.45 14.43 15.76
N ARG A 403 35.53 14.32 16.72
CA ARG A 403 34.15 13.88 16.50
C ARG A 403 33.43 14.72 15.45
N THR A 404 33.76 16.02 15.33
CA THR A 404 33.15 16.92 14.35
C THR A 404 33.59 16.55 12.93
N HIS A 405 34.89 16.32 12.74
CA HIS A 405 35.44 15.90 11.45
C HIS A 405 34.91 14.52 11.05
N VAL A 406 34.87 13.56 11.97
CA VAL A 406 34.29 12.23 11.73
C VAL A 406 32.83 12.32 11.30
N ARG A 407 32.01 13.09 12.03
CA ARG A 407 30.59 13.30 11.70
C ARG A 407 30.42 13.89 10.30
N ARG A 408 31.18 14.94 9.97
CA ARG A 408 31.13 15.60 8.65
C ARG A 408 31.55 14.65 7.53
N PHE A 409 32.66 13.93 7.71
CA PHE A 409 33.13 12.92 6.76
C PHE A 409 32.06 11.85 6.52
N CYS A 410 31.55 11.21 7.58
CA CYS A 410 30.49 10.22 7.47
C CYS A 410 29.22 10.77 6.80
N SER A 411 28.89 12.05 7.04
CA SER A 411 27.75 12.71 6.39
C SER A 411 27.95 12.87 4.88
N VAL A 412 29.13 13.33 4.44
CA VAL A 412 29.41 13.52 3.01
C VAL A 412 29.50 12.16 2.31
N THR A 413 30.26 11.23 2.87
CA THR A 413 30.38 9.87 2.32
C THR A 413 29.04 9.14 2.30
N GLY A 414 28.20 9.33 3.32
CA GLY A 414 26.86 8.77 3.38
C GLY A 414 25.93 9.32 2.28
N ILE A 415 25.99 10.63 2.00
CA ILE A 415 25.25 11.23 0.88
C ILE A 415 25.74 10.67 -0.46
N ILE A 416 27.06 10.64 -0.68
CA ILE A 416 27.66 10.12 -1.91
C ILE A 416 27.24 8.66 -2.12
N LEU A 417 27.31 7.84 -1.07
CA LEU A 417 26.90 6.44 -1.13
C LEU A 417 25.41 6.29 -1.42
N LEU A 418 24.54 7.06 -0.76
CA LEU A 418 23.10 7.02 -1.03
C LEU A 418 22.80 7.37 -2.49
N VAL A 419 23.39 8.46 -2.99
CA VAL A 419 23.23 8.89 -4.39
C VAL A 419 23.75 7.80 -5.33
N LEU A 420 24.92 7.22 -5.05
CA LEU A 420 25.48 6.14 -5.87
C LEU A 420 24.57 4.92 -5.89
N LEU A 421 24.06 4.48 -4.74
CA LEU A 421 23.14 3.34 -4.67
C LEU A 421 21.84 3.60 -5.44
N VAL A 422 21.31 4.83 -5.36
CA VAL A 422 20.14 5.24 -6.14
C VAL A 422 20.47 5.27 -7.62
N VAL A 423 21.57 5.88 -8.05
CA VAL A 423 21.94 6.00 -9.47
C VAL A 423 22.24 4.65 -10.10
N LEU A 424 22.93 3.75 -9.38
CA LEU A 424 23.24 2.41 -9.87
C LEU A 424 22.00 1.51 -9.98
N SER A 425 21.07 1.65 -9.04
CA SER A 425 19.86 0.83 -8.96
C SER A 425 18.74 1.37 -9.84
N ALA A 426 18.58 2.70 -9.88
CA ALA A 426 17.51 3.36 -10.60
C ALA A 426 17.75 3.35 -12.10
N ARG A 427 16.69 3.13 -12.87
CA ARG A 427 16.72 3.19 -14.34
C ARG A 427 16.65 4.64 -14.84
N LEU A 428 17.60 5.48 -14.41
CA LEU A 428 17.62 6.91 -14.71
C LEU A 428 18.21 7.24 -16.08
N VAL A 429 19.19 6.46 -16.55
CA VAL A 429 19.92 6.75 -17.79
C VAL A 429 19.56 5.70 -18.86
N PRO A 430 18.85 6.09 -19.94
CA PRO A 430 18.58 5.20 -21.06
C PRO A 430 19.88 4.64 -21.67
N GLY A 431 19.92 3.33 -21.93
CA GLY A 431 21.10 2.67 -22.52
C GLY A 431 22.18 2.21 -21.52
N TRP A 432 22.13 2.63 -20.25
CA TRP A 432 23.02 2.11 -19.22
C TRP A 432 22.53 0.76 -18.68
N THR A 433 23.45 -0.19 -18.50
CA THR A 433 23.21 -1.42 -17.76
C THR A 433 23.08 -1.07 -16.28
N HIS A 434 21.86 -0.79 -15.83
CA HIS A 434 21.57 -0.59 -14.41
C HIS A 434 21.98 -1.83 -13.61
N PHE A 435 22.64 -1.61 -12.48
CA PHE A 435 23.04 -2.68 -11.58
C PHE A 435 21.83 -3.04 -10.73
N ASP A 436 21.03 -3.98 -11.21
CA ASP A 436 19.76 -4.35 -10.59
C ASP A 436 19.98 -4.85 -9.16
N ALA A 437 19.52 -4.06 -8.18
CA ALA A 437 19.63 -4.40 -6.77
C ALA A 437 18.86 -5.66 -6.40
N LEU A 438 17.84 -6.04 -7.17
CA LEU A 438 17.13 -7.31 -6.96
C LEU A 438 17.98 -8.52 -7.36
N ARG A 439 18.86 -8.37 -8.37
CA ARG A 439 19.77 -9.43 -8.84
C ARG A 439 21.05 -9.53 -8.02
N ASN A 440 21.43 -8.45 -7.33
CA ASN A 440 22.64 -8.39 -6.51
C ASN A 440 22.32 -8.08 -5.03
N PRO A 441 21.43 -8.86 -4.38
CA PRO A 441 20.93 -8.57 -3.04
C PRO A 441 22.05 -8.44 -2.00
N GLY A 442 23.06 -9.31 -2.06
CA GLY A 442 24.18 -9.32 -1.12
C GLY A 442 25.05 -8.04 -1.19
N THR A 443 25.40 -7.61 -2.39
CA THR A 443 26.23 -6.41 -2.63
C THR A 443 25.51 -5.15 -2.17
N PHE A 444 24.25 -4.96 -2.58
CA PHE A 444 23.48 -3.81 -2.13
C PHE A 444 23.16 -3.89 -0.64
N GLY A 445 22.97 -5.09 -0.08
CA GLY A 445 22.83 -5.30 1.36
C GLY A 445 24.09 -4.88 2.14
N PHE A 446 25.28 -5.20 1.65
CA PHE A 446 26.53 -4.71 2.23
C PHE A 446 26.55 -3.17 2.28
N PHE A 447 26.34 -2.52 1.15
CA PHE A 447 26.36 -1.05 1.08
C PHE A 447 25.20 -0.39 1.82
N ALA A 448 24.03 -1.02 1.91
CA ALA A 448 22.92 -0.56 2.76
C ALA A 448 23.30 -0.61 4.25
N GLY A 449 23.99 -1.67 4.69
CA GLY A 449 24.54 -1.75 6.05
C GLY A 449 25.60 -0.68 6.31
N MET A 450 26.48 -0.44 5.35
CA MET A 450 27.49 0.63 5.42
C MET A 450 26.82 2.00 5.50
N LEU A 451 25.77 2.25 4.70
CA LEU A 451 24.98 3.47 4.78
C LEU A 451 24.39 3.65 6.17
N ILE A 452 23.78 2.62 6.76
CA ILE A 452 23.25 2.69 8.13
C ILE A 452 24.35 3.04 9.14
N LEU A 453 25.55 2.43 9.05
CA LEU A 453 26.68 2.80 9.90
C LEU A 453 27.05 4.29 9.75
N LEU A 454 27.22 4.76 8.50
CA LEU A 454 27.58 6.14 8.21
C LEU A 454 26.53 7.11 8.76
N LEU A 455 25.25 6.78 8.64
CA LEU A 455 24.14 7.58 9.17
C LEU A 455 24.16 7.69 10.69
N VAL A 456 24.42 6.58 11.39
CA VAL A 456 24.52 6.57 12.85
C VAL A 456 25.75 7.36 13.31
N LEU A 457 26.89 7.27 12.60
CA LEU A 457 28.11 8.03 12.91
C LEU A 457 27.99 9.52 12.55
N ALA A 458 27.22 9.87 11.52
CA ALA A 458 26.93 11.23 11.09
C ALA A 458 25.88 11.96 11.96
N ASN A 459 25.66 11.51 13.20
CA ASN A 459 24.68 12.13 14.08
C ASN A 459 24.92 13.65 14.23
N ASN A 460 23.84 14.44 14.31
CA ASN A 460 23.84 15.90 14.37
C ASN A 460 24.35 16.66 13.12
N THR A 461 24.50 16.01 11.97
CA THR A 461 24.82 16.69 10.69
C THR A 461 23.59 17.00 9.83
N CYS A 462 23.79 17.64 8.67
CA CYS A 462 22.76 17.87 7.67
C CYS A 462 22.06 16.57 7.24
N LEU A 463 22.82 15.51 6.93
CA LEU A 463 22.27 14.20 6.56
C LEU A 463 21.37 13.62 7.66
N SER A 464 21.82 13.69 8.92
CA SER A 464 21.02 13.26 10.07
C SER A 464 19.74 14.07 10.21
N ARG A 465 19.76 15.38 9.93
CA ARG A 465 18.56 16.25 9.99
C ARG A 465 17.56 15.92 8.87
N ILE A 466 18.04 15.72 7.64
CA ILE A 466 17.21 15.36 6.48
C ILE A 466 16.51 14.03 6.75
N ILE A 467 17.25 13.01 7.17
CA ILE A 467 16.65 11.69 7.43
C ILE A 467 15.74 11.72 8.66
N SER A 468 16.07 12.52 9.67
CA SER A 468 15.20 12.72 10.84
C SER A 468 14.02 13.66 10.59
N PHE A 469 13.75 14.04 9.34
CA PHE A 469 12.61 14.89 9.00
C PHE A 469 11.30 14.22 9.42
N LEU A 470 10.38 15.02 9.96
CA LEU A 470 9.19 14.52 10.64
C LEU A 470 8.33 13.60 9.75
N PRO A 471 8.00 13.94 8.49
CA PRO A 471 7.30 13.04 7.57
C PRO A 471 8.00 11.69 7.35
N LEU A 472 9.33 11.65 7.21
CA LEU A 472 10.06 10.39 7.03
C LEU A 472 9.96 9.53 8.28
N ARG A 473 10.14 10.14 9.46
CA ARG A 473 9.96 9.43 10.74
C ARG A 473 8.54 8.93 10.93
N ALA A 474 7.55 9.71 10.50
CA ALA A 474 6.14 9.34 10.59
C ALA A 474 5.85 8.08 9.75
N VAL A 475 6.29 8.07 8.48
CA VAL A 475 6.19 6.87 7.63
C VAL A 475 6.99 5.70 8.24
N GLY A 476 8.19 5.96 8.74
CA GLY A 476 9.04 4.94 9.34
C GLY A 476 8.49 4.32 10.62
N LEU A 477 7.74 5.09 11.42
CA LEU A 477 7.04 4.60 12.62
C LEU A 477 6.04 3.50 12.27
N VAL A 478 5.27 3.72 11.21
CA VAL A 478 4.22 2.82 10.71
C VAL A 478 4.71 1.96 9.54
N GLY A 479 6.03 1.85 9.36
CA GLY A 479 6.64 1.33 8.14
C GLY A 479 6.23 -0.11 7.81
N PHE A 480 5.89 -0.93 8.81
CA PHE A 480 5.39 -2.28 8.58
C PHE A 480 3.98 -2.28 7.97
N SER A 481 3.00 -1.65 8.64
CA SER A 481 1.66 -1.42 8.07
C SER A 481 1.72 -0.75 6.70
N PHE A 482 2.55 0.28 6.55
CA PHE A 482 2.72 0.98 5.27
C PHE A 482 3.18 0.04 4.16
N TYR A 483 4.18 -0.80 4.45
CA TYR A 483 4.67 -1.79 3.51
C TYR A 483 3.61 -2.84 3.15
N LEU A 484 2.79 -3.29 4.09
CA LEU A 484 1.74 -4.29 3.78
C LEU A 484 0.55 -3.70 3.02
N LEU A 485 0.19 -2.44 3.28
CA LEU A 485 -1.02 -1.84 2.72
C LEU A 485 -0.80 -1.18 1.35
N HIS A 486 0.43 -0.73 1.05
CA HIS A 486 0.66 0.08 -0.15
C HIS A 486 0.20 -0.56 -1.48
N PRO A 487 0.35 -1.87 -1.75
CA PRO A 487 -0.02 -2.42 -3.05
C PRO A 487 -1.53 -2.49 -3.22
N THR A 488 -2.26 -2.79 -2.15
CA THR A 488 -3.73 -2.80 -2.16
C THR A 488 -4.28 -1.41 -2.40
N LEU A 489 -3.74 -0.39 -1.72
CA LEU A 489 -4.16 0.99 -1.92
C LEU A 489 -3.78 1.52 -3.31
N LEU A 490 -2.61 1.12 -3.84
CA LEU A 490 -2.22 1.42 -5.21
C LEU A 490 -3.17 0.80 -6.23
N ALA A 491 -3.52 -0.48 -6.07
CA ALA A 491 -4.42 -1.18 -6.97
C ALA A 491 -5.81 -0.57 -6.95
N PHE A 492 -6.34 -0.31 -5.75
CA PHE A 492 -7.62 0.37 -5.54
C PHE A 492 -7.64 1.74 -6.22
N ILE A 493 -6.76 2.66 -5.82
CA ILE A 493 -6.73 4.03 -6.38
C ILE A 493 -6.57 4.01 -7.90
N ARG A 494 -5.75 3.10 -8.45
CA ARG A 494 -5.54 3.00 -9.89
C ARG A 494 -6.81 2.53 -10.60
N SER A 495 -7.46 1.48 -10.11
CA SER A 495 -8.70 0.96 -10.69
C SER A 495 -9.77 2.03 -10.68
N GLU A 496 -10.08 2.60 -9.50
CA GLU A 496 -11.17 3.56 -9.36
C GLU A 496 -10.94 4.81 -10.23
N VAL A 497 -9.71 5.33 -10.30
CA VAL A 497 -9.42 6.51 -11.12
C VAL A 497 -9.53 6.20 -12.61
N GLU A 498 -9.10 5.02 -13.04
CA GLU A 498 -9.25 4.58 -14.43
C GLU A 498 -10.71 4.31 -14.80
N ASP A 499 -11.46 3.65 -13.92
CA ASP A 499 -12.85 3.23 -14.13
C ASP A 499 -13.84 4.41 -14.14
N TYR A 500 -13.62 5.44 -13.32
CA TYR A 500 -14.51 6.60 -13.23
C TYR A 500 -14.09 7.79 -14.10
N TYR A 501 -12.79 8.00 -14.30
CA TYR A 501 -12.28 9.18 -15.01
C TYR A 501 -11.63 8.82 -16.35
N GLY A 502 -11.36 7.55 -16.63
CA GLY A 502 -10.61 7.13 -17.83
C GLY A 502 -9.13 7.53 -17.78
N ILE A 503 -8.63 7.93 -16.60
CA ILE A 503 -7.26 8.42 -16.42
C ILE A 503 -6.41 7.31 -15.81
N ARG A 504 -5.38 6.87 -16.53
CA ARG A 504 -4.41 5.90 -16.00
C ARG A 504 -3.38 6.61 -15.12
N LEU A 505 -3.65 6.68 -13.82
CA LEU A 505 -2.80 7.41 -12.88
C LEU A 505 -1.45 6.70 -12.64
N SER A 506 -0.36 7.44 -12.83
CA SER A 506 1.01 6.96 -12.57
C SER A 506 1.94 8.12 -12.18
N GLY A 507 3.19 7.80 -11.82
CA GLY A 507 4.22 8.78 -11.50
C GLY A 507 3.93 9.54 -10.21
N LEU A 508 4.28 10.83 -10.20
CA LEU A 508 4.21 11.68 -9.01
C LEU A 508 2.79 11.86 -8.45
N PRO A 509 1.74 12.07 -9.26
CA PRO A 509 0.36 12.15 -8.74
C PRO A 509 -0.06 10.87 -7.99
N MET A 510 0.25 9.70 -8.54
CA MET A 510 -0.03 8.41 -7.89
C MET A 510 0.78 8.26 -6.59
N PHE A 511 2.05 8.67 -6.60
CA PHE A 511 2.91 8.61 -5.42
C PHE A 511 2.38 9.44 -4.25
N ILE A 512 1.95 10.67 -4.52
CA ILE A 512 1.40 11.56 -3.47
C ILE A 512 0.07 10.98 -2.97
N LEU A 513 -0.85 10.67 -3.87
CA LEU A 513 -2.19 10.20 -3.50
C LEU A 513 -2.13 8.86 -2.75
N ALA A 514 -1.46 7.86 -3.31
CA ALA A 514 -1.32 6.55 -2.67
C ALA A 514 -0.45 6.61 -1.42
N GLY A 515 0.58 7.46 -1.38
CA GLY A 515 1.42 7.63 -0.20
C GLY A 515 0.65 8.20 0.99
N LEU A 516 -0.17 9.23 0.76
CA LEU A 516 -1.02 9.83 1.80
C LEU A 516 -2.11 8.85 2.27
N ALA A 517 -2.79 8.18 1.33
CA ALA A 517 -3.81 7.19 1.65
C ALA A 517 -3.23 6.00 2.44
N THR A 518 -2.09 5.48 2.00
CA THR A 518 -1.37 4.38 2.67
C THR A 518 -0.92 4.81 4.06
N TYR A 519 -0.33 6.00 4.21
CA TYR A 519 0.08 6.49 5.53
C TYR A 519 -1.11 6.66 6.48
N GLY A 520 -2.22 7.23 6.02
CA GLY A 520 -3.44 7.40 6.82
C GLY A 520 -3.95 6.06 7.35
N LEU A 521 -4.11 5.07 6.48
CA LEU A 521 -4.55 3.74 6.88
C LEU A 521 -3.51 3.00 7.73
N ALA A 522 -2.22 3.17 7.43
CA ALA A 522 -1.11 2.59 8.20
C ALA A 522 -1.05 3.15 9.62
N ALA A 523 -1.34 4.45 9.82
CA ALA A 523 -1.39 5.05 11.14
C ALA A 523 -2.56 4.54 12.00
N ILE A 524 -3.72 4.30 11.37
CA ILE A 524 -4.90 3.70 12.01
C ILE A 524 -4.60 2.26 12.41
N THR A 525 -4.15 1.44 11.45
CA THR A 525 -3.87 0.02 11.67
C THR A 525 -2.69 -0.21 12.62
N TYR A 526 -1.63 0.60 12.55
CA TYR A 526 -0.58 0.61 13.57
C TYR A 526 -1.16 0.83 14.97
N THR A 527 -2.06 1.81 15.12
CA THR A 527 -2.61 2.20 16.42
C THR A 527 -3.49 1.10 17.03
N TYR A 528 -4.37 0.50 16.24
CA TYR A 528 -5.39 -0.43 16.75
C TYR A 528 -5.02 -1.91 16.59
N ILE A 529 -4.11 -2.25 15.67
CA ILE A 529 -3.72 -3.64 15.40
C ILE A 529 -2.29 -3.91 15.89
N GLU A 530 -1.29 -3.10 15.55
CA GLU A 530 0.10 -3.40 15.92
C GLU A 530 0.43 -3.02 17.37
N ARG A 531 0.17 -1.75 17.73
CA ARG A 531 0.60 -1.12 18.98
C ARG A 531 0.17 -1.88 20.24
N PRO A 532 -1.07 -2.42 20.37
CA PRO A 532 -1.47 -3.17 21.56
C PRO A 532 -0.56 -4.38 21.85
N PHE A 533 -0.14 -5.08 20.79
CA PHE A 533 0.75 -6.23 20.93
C PHE A 533 2.18 -5.80 21.27
N LEU A 534 2.64 -4.68 20.73
CA LEU A 534 3.98 -4.14 21.02
C LEU A 534 4.12 -3.68 22.49
N GLN A 535 3.07 -3.11 23.08
CA GLN A 535 3.10 -2.59 24.46
C GLN A 535 2.95 -3.66 25.54
N SER A 536 2.16 -4.72 25.27
CA SER A 536 1.91 -5.83 26.21
C SER A 536 3.16 -6.55 26.76
N THR A 537 4.33 -6.33 26.15
CA THR A 537 5.58 -7.03 26.51
C THR A 537 6.48 -6.20 27.43
N VAL A 538 6.18 -4.91 27.65
CA VAL A 538 6.92 -4.06 28.59
C VAL A 538 6.49 -4.37 30.02
N SER A 539 5.19 -4.52 30.26
CA SER A 539 4.63 -4.79 31.60
C SER A 539 5.00 -6.18 32.15
N ALA A 540 5.19 -7.19 31.30
CA ALA A 540 5.57 -8.54 31.73
C ALA A 540 7.03 -8.66 32.21
N THR A 541 7.86 -7.64 32.00
CA THR A 541 9.27 -7.61 32.43
C THR A 541 9.53 -6.69 33.64
N THR A 542 8.50 -6.04 34.18
CA THR A 542 8.59 -5.08 35.29
C THR A 542 7.69 -5.44 36.47
N GLU A 543 7.86 -6.65 37.00
CA GLU A 543 7.48 -7.01 38.38
C GLU A 543 8.51 -8.00 38.95
N PRO A 544 8.85 -7.92 40.26
CA PRO A 544 10.05 -7.18 40.65
C PRO A 544 11.17 -8.07 41.21
N LEU A 545 12.40 -7.83 40.74
CA LEU A 545 13.64 -8.22 41.43
C LEU A 545 13.79 -7.57 42.82
N GLN A 546 12.89 -6.67 43.23
CA GLN A 546 12.89 -6.08 44.58
C GLN A 546 12.41 -7.03 45.69
N LYS A 547 11.76 -8.17 45.40
CA LYS A 547 11.33 -9.11 46.44
C LYS A 547 12.42 -10.08 46.94
N LYS A 548 13.60 -10.11 46.31
CA LYS A 548 14.68 -11.05 46.70
C LYS A 548 15.84 -10.43 47.49
N GLN A 549 15.85 -9.10 47.66
CA GLN A 549 16.82 -8.41 48.54
C GLN A 549 16.23 -8.02 49.91
N ALA A 550 14.91 -8.14 50.11
CA ALA A 550 14.26 -7.86 51.39
C ALA A 550 14.10 -9.08 52.31
N SER A 551 14.42 -10.30 51.85
CA SER A 551 14.26 -11.54 52.63
C SER A 551 15.57 -12.22 53.05
N SER A 552 16.73 -11.61 52.79
CA SER A 552 18.04 -12.10 53.23
C SER A 552 18.71 -11.20 54.28
N GLY A 553 17.93 -10.36 54.97
CA GLY A 553 18.41 -9.38 55.95
C GLY A 553 17.73 -9.47 57.32
N SER A 554 17.14 -10.61 57.65
CA SER A 554 16.65 -10.90 59.01
C SER A 554 16.76 -12.40 59.29
N ALA A 555 17.95 -12.84 59.70
CA ALA A 555 18.18 -13.97 60.60
C ALA A 555 19.62 -13.87 61.10
#